data_AF-A0A5C5Y1R8-F1
#
_entry.id   AF-A0A5C5Y1R8-F1
#
_cell.length_a   1.000
_cell.length_b   1.000
_cell.length_c   1.000
_cell.angle_alpha   90.00
_cell.angle_beta   90.00
_cell.angle_gamma   90.00
#
_symmetry.space_group_name_H-M   'P 1'
#
loop_
_entity.id
_entity.type
_entity.pdbx_description
1 polymer ?
#
loop_
_entity_poly.entity_id
_entity_poly.type
_entity_poly.pdbx_seq_one_letter_code
_entity_poly.pdbx_strand_id
1 'polypeptide(L)'
;MAGNGSALFYRVNLPNNDEATKLVSSVLAVLGDRFNSDEIDVDQNLFNASRVFKIGGTYARKSDDLRGIDGVENRPHRRSCYVVDGPIEVVDQ
;
A
#
# COMPACT_ATOMS: atom_id res chain seq x y z
N MET A 1 -2.07 -3.82 -4.73
CA MET A 1 -2.91 -2.60 -4.52
C MET A 1 -3.56 -2.74 -3.16
N ALA A 2 -3.28 -1.87 -2.21
CA ALA A 2 -3.88 -1.95 -0.87
C ALA A 2 -5.41 -1.73 -0.94
N GLY A 3 -6.16 -2.84 -0.93
CA GLY A 3 -7.56 -2.85 -0.49
C GLY A 3 -7.56 -2.92 1.03
N ASN A 4 -8.37 -2.08 1.69
CA ASN A 4 -8.57 -1.96 3.14
C ASN A 4 -7.34 -1.86 4.09
N GLY A 5 -6.11 -2.03 3.62
CA GLY A 5 -4.87 -1.94 4.41
C GLY A 5 -4.11 -0.62 4.27
N SER A 6 -2.95 -0.57 4.92
CA SER A 6 -2.02 0.57 4.93
C SER A 6 -0.93 0.44 3.85
N ALA A 7 -0.31 1.56 3.50
CA ALA A 7 0.86 1.58 2.62
C ALA A 7 2.02 2.31 3.33
N LEU A 8 3.23 1.74 3.20
CA LEU A 8 4.47 2.34 3.70
C LEU A 8 5.25 2.88 2.51
N PHE A 9 5.67 4.14 2.57
CA PHE A 9 6.39 4.81 1.50
C PHE A 9 7.86 4.97 1.88
N TYR A 10 8.73 4.31 1.12
CA TYR A 10 10.19 4.40 1.29
C TYR A 10 10.80 5.05 0.05
N ARG A 11 11.59 6.11 0.26
CA ARG A 11 12.43 6.67 -0.81
C ARG A 11 13.62 5.73 -1.03
N VAL A 12 13.85 5.35 -2.28
CA VAL A 12 15.00 4.53 -2.68
C VAL A 12 15.69 5.19 -3.87
N ASN A 13 17.02 5.13 -3.90
CA ASN A 13 17.82 5.59 -5.02
C ASN A 13 18.31 4.37 -5.83
N LEU A 14 17.41 3.80 -6.63
CA LEU A 14 17.69 2.63 -7.47
C LEU A 14 17.42 2.95 -8.95
N PRO A 15 18.22 2.40 -9.88
CA PRO A 15 17.90 2.49 -11.30
C PRO A 15 16.62 1.69 -11.62
N ASN A 16 15.92 2.04 -12.70
CA ASN A 16 14.78 1.26 -13.20
C ASN A 16 15.27 0.18 -14.18
N ASN A 17 15.91 -0.86 -13.65
CA ASN A 17 16.43 -2.00 -14.42
C ASN A 17 16.08 -3.35 -13.78
N ASP A 18 16.47 -4.44 -14.43
CA ASP A 18 16.14 -5.79 -14.00
C ASP A 18 16.83 -6.16 -12.68
N GLU A 19 18.06 -5.68 -12.45
CA GLU A 19 18.79 -5.89 -11.20
C GLU A 19 18.07 -5.25 -10.00
N ALA A 20 17.65 -3.99 -10.13
CA ALA A 20 16.89 -3.29 -9.10
C ALA A 20 15.53 -3.97 -8.86
N THR A 21 14.86 -4.42 -9.93
CA THR A 21 13.60 -5.15 -9.82
C THR A 21 13.76 -6.45 -9.02
N LYS A 22 14.82 -7.23 -9.29
CA LYS A 22 15.16 -8.45 -8.54
C LYS A 22 15.48 -8.15 -7.07
N LEU A 23 16.20 -7.06 -6.80
CA LEU A 23 16.51 -6.62 -5.45
C LEU A 23 15.23 -6.29 -4.66
N VAL A 24 14.36 -5.45 -5.21
CA VAL A 24 13.10 -5.06 -4.54
C VAL A 24 12.20 -6.28 -4.33
N SER A 25 12.10 -7.17 -5.32
CA SER A 25 11.36 -8.43 -5.19
C SER A 25 11.90 -9.30 -4.05
N SER A 26 13.22 -9.44 -3.94
CA SER A 26 13.86 -10.22 -2.87
C SER A 26 13.66 -9.59 -1.49
N VAL A 27 13.71 -8.26 -1.39
CA VAL A 27 13.43 -7.55 -0.14
C VAL A 27 11.98 -7.76 0.28
N LEU A 28 11.02 -7.62 -0.64
CA LEU A 28 9.61 -7.87 -0.36
C LEU A 28 9.37 -9.33 0.07
N ALA A 29 10.05 -10.30 -0.56
CA ALA A 29 9.98 -11.70 -0.18
C ALA A 29 10.36 -11.90 1.30
N VAL A 30 11.53 -11.40 1.70
CA VAL A 30 12.02 -11.47 3.09
C VAL A 30 11.12 -10.72 4.07
N LEU A 31 10.53 -9.58 3.67
CA LEU A 31 9.55 -8.87 4.50
C LEU A 31 8.30 -9.70 4.72
N GLY A 32 7.78 -10.37 3.70
CA GLY A 32 6.66 -11.30 3.84
C GLY A 32 7.00 -12.48 4.75
N ASP A 33 8.16 -13.11 4.57
CA ASP A 33 8.61 -14.22 5.44
C ASP A 33 8.69 -13.83 6.92
N ARG A 34 9.02 -12.56 7.19
CA ARG A 34 9.20 -12.04 8.56
C ARG A 34 7.91 -11.53 9.20
N PHE A 35 7.03 -10.91 8.42
CA PHE A 35 5.90 -10.12 8.95
C PHE A 35 4.52 -10.65 8.58
N ASN A 36 4.42 -11.58 7.63
CA ASN A 36 3.13 -12.22 7.33
C ASN A 36 2.64 -13.02 8.54
N SER A 37 1.33 -12.95 8.78
CA SER A 37 0.63 -13.64 9.86
C SER A 37 -0.83 -13.86 9.47
N ASP A 38 -1.62 -14.46 10.35
CA ASP A 38 -3.06 -14.64 10.13
C ASP A 38 -3.83 -13.31 10.05
N GLU A 39 -3.25 -12.21 10.55
CA GLU A 39 -3.89 -10.89 10.62
C GLU A 39 -3.33 -9.89 9.58
N ILE A 40 -2.09 -10.08 9.13
CA ILE A 40 -1.36 -9.11 8.30
C ILE A 40 -0.66 -9.83 7.15
N ASP A 41 -0.77 -9.26 5.95
CA ASP A 41 -0.06 -9.73 4.75
C ASP A 41 0.69 -8.57 4.06
N VAL A 42 1.94 -8.83 3.70
CA VAL A 42 2.79 -7.95 2.90
C VAL A 42 2.53 -8.22 1.42
N ASP A 43 2.13 -7.18 0.66
CA ASP A 43 1.94 -7.29 -0.79
C ASP A 43 3.31 -7.45 -1.50
N GLN A 44 3.76 -8.69 -1.66
CA GLN A 44 5.03 -9.05 -2.29
C GLN A 44 5.08 -8.77 -3.81
N ASN A 45 3.96 -8.36 -4.42
CA ASN A 45 3.86 -8.09 -5.86
C ASN A 45 4.10 -6.60 -6.22
N LEU A 46 4.61 -5.80 -5.28
CA LEU A 46 4.88 -4.37 -5.46
C LEU A 46 6.26 -4.05 -6.05
N PHE A 47 7.05 -5.05 -6.48
CA PHE A 47 8.39 -4.83 -7.04
C PHE A 47 8.42 -4.19 -8.44
N ASN A 48 7.29 -4.17 -9.16
CA ASN A 48 7.23 -3.57 -10.50
C ASN A 48 7.19 -2.03 -10.40
N ALA A 49 8.18 -1.35 -10.99
CA ALA A 49 8.30 0.11 -11.00
C ALA A 49 7.10 0.86 -11.63
N SER A 50 6.34 0.21 -12.53
CA SER A 50 5.12 0.77 -13.13
C SER A 50 3.87 0.62 -12.27
N ARG A 51 3.98 0.05 -11.06
CA ARG A 51 2.83 -0.20 -10.20
C ARG A 51 2.19 1.11 -9.75
N VAL A 52 0.90 1.28 -10.10
CA VAL A 52 0.09 2.40 -9.65
C VAL A 52 -0.21 2.29 -8.15
N PHE A 53 -0.12 3.42 -7.43
CA PHE A 53 -0.49 3.56 -6.03
C PHE A 53 -1.50 4.71 -5.83
N LYS A 54 -2.11 4.76 -4.65
CA LYS A 54 -3.14 5.75 -4.30
C LYS A 54 -2.50 7.03 -3.78
N ILE A 55 -3.01 8.18 -4.22
CA ILE A 55 -2.62 9.49 -3.69
C ILE A 55 -3.30 9.70 -2.34
N GLY A 56 -2.53 10.11 -1.33
CA GLY A 56 -3.05 10.47 0.00
C GLY A 56 -4.08 11.60 -0.07
N GLY A 57 -5.14 11.53 0.75
CA GLY A 57 -6.20 12.54 0.76
C GLY A 57 -7.28 12.36 -0.30
N THR A 58 -7.31 11.24 -1.05
CA THR A 58 -8.33 10.96 -2.08
C THR A 58 -9.23 9.78 -1.69
N TYR A 59 -10.43 9.70 -2.27
CA TYR A 59 -11.35 8.57 -2.02
C TYR A 59 -11.00 7.36 -2.88
N ALA A 60 -10.86 6.20 -2.24
CA ALA A 60 -10.68 4.94 -2.92
C ALA A 60 -12.04 4.35 -3.33
N ARG A 61 -12.47 4.60 -4.58
CA ARG A 61 -13.77 4.15 -5.09
C ARG A 61 -13.72 2.80 -5.82
N LYS A 62 -12.88 1.89 -5.35
CA LYS A 62 -12.77 0.56 -5.97
C LYS A 62 -13.97 -0.28 -5.54
N SER A 63 -14.75 -0.77 -6.52
CA SER A 63 -16.01 -1.52 -6.31
C SER A 63 -17.11 -0.66 -5.66
N ASP A 64 -18.26 -1.26 -5.33
CA ASP A 64 -19.45 -0.57 -4.83
C ASP A 64 -19.35 -0.11 -3.37
N ASP A 65 -19.96 1.05 -3.07
CA ASP A 65 -20.13 1.60 -1.71
C ASP A 65 -21.35 0.96 -1.04
N LEU A 66 -21.17 -0.22 -0.43
CA LEU A 66 -22.27 -0.99 0.15
C LEU A 66 -22.60 -0.50 1.56
N ARG A 67 -23.85 -0.07 1.79
CA ARG A 67 -24.34 0.44 3.08
C ARG A 67 -25.79 0.00 3.34
N GLY A 68 -26.05 -0.60 4.49
CA GLY A 68 -27.40 -0.88 4.98
C GLY A 68 -28.19 -1.87 4.11
N ILE A 69 -27.50 -2.83 3.47
CA ILE A 69 -28.12 -3.88 2.66
C ILE A 69 -28.26 -5.13 3.53
N ASP A 70 -29.48 -5.66 3.66
CA ASP A 70 -29.76 -6.84 4.48
C ASP A 70 -28.97 -8.06 3.99
N GLY A 71 -28.31 -8.74 4.93
CA GLY A 71 -27.46 -9.90 4.63
C GLY A 71 -26.13 -9.60 3.96
N VAL A 72 -25.77 -8.32 3.78
CA VAL A 72 -24.50 -7.89 3.16
C VAL A 72 -23.72 -7.01 4.11
N GLU A 73 -22.44 -7.33 4.31
CA GLU A 73 -21.56 -6.51 5.15
C GLU A 73 -21.33 -5.12 4.54
N ASN A 74 -21.36 -4.08 5.40
CA ASN A 74 -21.05 -2.73 4.99
C ASN A 74 -19.61 -2.63 4.48
N ARG A 75 -19.44 -2.13 3.26
CA ARG A 75 -18.13 -1.88 2.65
C ARG A 75 -18.07 -0.46 2.10
N PRO A 76 -18.04 0.56 2.98
CA PRO A 76 -18.07 1.93 2.54
C PRO A 76 -16.75 2.35 1.90
N HIS A 77 -16.81 3.24 0.92
CA HIS A 77 -15.60 3.92 0.42
C HIS A 77 -15.00 4.80 1.51
N ARG A 78 -13.66 4.78 1.61
CA ARG A 78 -12.91 5.57 2.61
C ARG A 78 -11.92 6.51 1.91
N ARG A 79 -11.72 7.69 2.51
CA ARG A 79 -10.67 8.62 2.11
C ARG A 79 -9.32 8.13 2.63
N SER A 80 -8.27 8.14 1.81
CA SER A 80 -6.92 7.88 2.28
C SER A 80 -6.42 9.05 3.14
N CYS A 81 -5.68 8.73 4.19
CA CYS A 81 -4.99 9.69 5.03
C CYS A 81 -3.58 9.19 5.35
N TYR A 82 -2.69 10.11 5.71
CA TYR A 82 -1.42 9.75 6.33
C TYR A 82 -1.67 9.42 7.79
N VAL A 83 -1.07 8.34 8.27
CA VAL A 83 -1.00 8.00 9.68
C VAL A 83 0.40 8.40 10.14
N VAL A 84 0.48 9.41 11.02
CA VAL A 84 1.74 9.98 11.48
C VAL A 84 1.72 10.11 12.99
N ASP A 85 2.83 9.80 13.63
CA ASP A 85 3.06 10.05 15.05
C ASP A 85 3.95 11.29 15.17
N GLY A 86 3.33 12.47 15.08
CA GLY A 86 4.02 13.77 15.08
C GLY A 86 3.75 14.65 13.86
N PRO A 87 4.40 15.83 13.79
CA PRO A 87 4.22 16.77 12.67
C PRO A 87 4.78 16.19 11.36
N ILE A 88 4.12 16.54 10.25
CA ILE A 88 4.61 16.23 8.90
C ILE A 88 5.51 17.38 8.46
N GLU A 89 6.76 17.06 8.16
CA GLU A 89 7.72 18.01 7.60
C GLU A 89 7.85 17.83 6.09
N VAL A 90 7.93 18.95 5.37
CA VAL A 90 8.29 18.95 3.95
C VAL A 90 9.81 18.93 3.88
N VAL A 91 10.36 17.84 3.35
CA VAL A 91 11.81 17.70 3.14
C VAL A 91 12.11 18.01 1.67
N ASP A 92 12.85 19.08 1.45
CA ASP A 92 13.37 19.45 0.13
C ASP A 92 14.21 18.29 -0.45
N GLN A 93 14.18 18.14 -1.78
CA GLN A 93 14.91 17.09 -2.49
C GLN A 93 16.35 17.48 -2.82
#